data_AF-A0A9P3CYA8-F1
#
_entry.id   AF-A0A9P3CYA8-F1
#
_cell.length_a   1.000
_cell.length_b   1.000
_cell.length_c   1.000
_cell.angle_alpha   90.00
_cell.angle_beta   90.00
_cell.angle_gamma   90.00
#
_symmetry.space_group_name_H-M   'P 1'
#
loop_
_entity.id
_entity.type
_entity.pdbx_description
1 polymer ?
#
loop_
_entity_poly.entity_id
_entity_poly.type
_entity_poly.pdbx_seq_one_letter_code
_entity_poly.pdbx_strand_id
1 'polypeptide(L)'
;MVLEDERPAYEWLTKEPPTGRWSPEPRPVSLPPLFRVCHQLREEFAAKYWKELLVYPVMDLSVAANCMAQMDPKHKKLIRRVNYDEHFDSKQLAKEGAEHLELRFGLRQGVVWASYRNRGDNRRCSGVYILRVNSLGREEVLHLCERF
;
A
#
# COMPACT_ATOMS: atom_id res chain seq x y z
N MET A 1 -54.44 0.50 28.10
CA MET A 1 -53.10 0.88 28.60
C MET A 1 -52.12 0.27 27.63
N VAL A 2 -51.37 1.11 26.91
CA VAL A 2 -50.32 0.69 25.97
C VAL A 2 -49.13 0.21 26.80
N LEU A 3 -48.46 -0.86 26.37
CA LEU A 3 -47.00 -0.98 26.37
C LEU A 3 -46.60 -2.08 25.37
N GLU A 4 -45.71 -1.67 24.47
CA GLU A 4 -45.06 -2.43 23.40
C GLU A 4 -44.00 -3.41 23.96
N ASP A 5 -43.30 -4.08 23.03
CA ASP A 5 -42.03 -4.82 23.20
C ASP A 5 -42.17 -6.23 23.84
N GLU A 6 -41.60 -7.32 23.32
CA GLU A 6 -40.43 -7.52 22.47
C GLU A 6 -40.62 -8.77 21.58
N ARG A 7 -40.25 -8.70 20.29
CA ARG A 7 -40.03 -9.89 19.45
C ARG A 7 -38.73 -10.58 19.89
N PRO A 8 -38.71 -11.89 20.17
CA PRO A 8 -37.47 -12.56 20.52
C PRO A 8 -36.56 -12.75 19.29
N ALA A 9 -35.30 -12.34 19.49
CA ALA A 9 -34.05 -12.78 18.88
C ALA A 9 -34.13 -13.39 17.46
N TYR A 10 -33.74 -12.58 16.47
CA TYR A 10 -33.30 -13.07 15.17
C TYR A 10 -32.12 -14.04 15.37
N GLU A 11 -32.34 -15.28 14.95
CA GLU A 11 -31.32 -16.32 14.83
C GLU A 11 -30.17 -15.80 13.98
N TRP A 12 -28.99 -15.67 14.57
CA TRP A 12 -27.76 -15.46 13.83
C TRP A 12 -27.50 -16.73 13.02
N LEU A 13 -27.93 -16.71 11.76
CA LEU A 13 -27.57 -17.68 10.73
C LEU A 13 -26.04 -17.70 10.57
N THR A 14 -25.36 -18.51 11.40
CA THR A 14 -24.02 -19.00 11.13
C THR A 14 -24.10 -19.98 9.97
N LYS A 15 -24.16 -19.45 8.75
CA LYS A 15 -23.87 -20.26 7.57
C LYS A 15 -22.36 -20.51 7.55
N GLU A 16 -21.97 -21.74 7.85
CA GLU A 16 -20.62 -22.24 7.59
C GLU A 16 -20.24 -21.93 6.13
N PRO A 17 -18.98 -21.54 5.86
CA PRO A 17 -18.55 -21.32 4.48
C PRO A 17 -18.59 -22.66 3.73
N PRO A 18 -19.17 -22.72 2.52
CA PRO A 18 -19.29 -23.98 1.80
C PRO A 18 -17.89 -24.49 1.42
N THR A 19 -17.56 -25.66 1.96
CA THR A 19 -16.40 -26.46 1.56
C THR A 19 -16.66 -27.06 0.17
N GLY A 20 -15.98 -26.51 -0.84
CA GLY A 20 -15.66 -27.24 -2.08
C GLY A 20 -16.23 -26.67 -3.37
N ARG A 21 -15.36 -26.06 -4.18
CA ARG A 21 -15.05 -26.45 -5.58
C ARG A 21 -14.06 -25.44 -6.16
N TRP A 22 -12.99 -25.95 -6.77
CA TRP A 22 -12.07 -25.14 -7.57
C TRP A 22 -12.83 -24.63 -8.80
N SER A 23 -13.22 -23.36 -8.78
CA SER A 23 -13.72 -22.68 -9.98
C SER A 23 -12.51 -22.32 -10.87
N PRO A 24 -12.54 -22.64 -12.17
CA PRO A 24 -11.44 -22.35 -13.12
C PRO A 24 -11.46 -20.90 -13.63
N GLU A 25 -12.42 -20.09 -13.20
CA GLU A 25 -12.43 -18.67 -13.53
C GLU A 25 -11.26 -17.96 -12.82
N PRO A 26 -10.57 -17.02 -13.50
CA PRO A 26 -9.58 -16.19 -12.83
C PRO A 26 -10.31 -15.40 -11.74
N ARG A 27 -10.21 -15.88 -10.50
CA ARG A 27 -10.71 -15.12 -9.35
C ARG A 27 -10.05 -13.75 -9.45
N PRO A 28 -10.81 -12.65 -9.44
CA PRO A 28 -10.20 -11.32 -9.42
C PRO A 28 -9.19 -11.33 -8.29
N VAL A 29 -7.92 -11.07 -8.61
CA VAL A 29 -6.80 -11.09 -7.67
C VAL A 29 -7.24 -10.25 -6.49
N SER A 30 -7.60 -10.96 -5.43
CA SER A 30 -8.54 -10.40 -4.49
C SER A 30 -7.75 -9.36 -3.72
N LEU A 31 -8.06 -8.08 -3.93
CA LEU A 31 -7.30 -6.96 -3.36
C LEU A 31 -7.13 -7.15 -1.86
N PRO A 32 -6.05 -6.65 -1.23
CA PRO A 32 -5.92 -6.69 0.22
C PRO A 32 -7.25 -6.23 0.86
N PRO A 33 -7.76 -6.91 1.91
CA PRO A 33 -9.09 -6.63 2.48
C PRO A 33 -9.36 -5.14 2.74
N LEU A 34 -8.30 -4.38 3.06
CA LEU A 34 -8.30 -2.92 3.25
C LEU A 34 -8.88 -2.14 2.06
N PHE A 35 -8.59 -2.51 0.81
CA PHE A 35 -9.09 -1.80 -0.37
C PHE A 35 -10.56 -2.14 -0.68
N ARG A 36 -11.05 -3.30 -0.23
CA ARG A 36 -12.44 -3.73 -0.45
C ARG A 36 -13.44 -2.96 0.41
N VAL A 37 -12.98 -2.42 1.54
CA VAL A 37 -13.80 -1.69 2.51
C VAL A 37 -13.51 -0.18 2.49
N CYS A 38 -12.78 0.33 1.49
CA CYS A 38 -12.34 1.72 1.50
C CYS A 38 -13.51 2.72 1.56
N HIS A 39 -14.68 2.41 0.98
CA HIS A 39 -15.87 3.26 1.07
C HIS A 39 -16.69 3.06 2.37
N GLN A 40 -16.41 1.98 3.12
CA GLN A 40 -17.10 1.65 4.37
C GLN A 40 -16.37 2.19 5.61
N LEU A 41 -15.10 2.55 5.44
CA LEU A 41 -14.25 3.06 6.49
C LEU A 41 -14.59 4.53 6.77
N ARG A 42 -14.95 4.87 8.01
CA ARG A 42 -15.12 6.28 8.40
C ARG A 42 -13.78 7.01 8.29
N GLU A 43 -13.83 8.29 7.91
CA GLU A 43 -12.64 9.12 7.70
C GLU A 43 -11.70 9.16 8.93
N GLU A 44 -12.28 9.16 10.13
CA GLU A 44 -11.56 9.15 11.42
C GLU A 44 -10.64 7.92 11.59
N PHE A 45 -11.00 6.77 11.01
CA PHE A 45 -10.19 5.55 11.03
C PHE A 45 -9.32 5.41 9.78
N ALA A 46 -9.72 6.03 8.68
CA ALA A 46 -9.03 5.96 7.39
C ALA A 46 -7.57 6.42 7.47
N ALA A 47 -7.28 7.45 8.26
CA ALA A 47 -5.91 7.94 8.43
C ALA A 47 -4.97 6.86 9.02
N LYS A 48 -5.47 5.95 9.87
CA LYS A 48 -4.66 4.88 10.46
C LYS A 48 -4.19 3.85 9.42
N TYR A 49 -4.99 3.63 8.39
CA TYR A 49 -4.73 2.58 7.39
C TYR A 49 -4.07 3.12 6.12
N TRP A 50 -4.38 4.35 5.71
CA TRP A 50 -3.96 4.89 4.41
C TRP A 50 -2.78 5.85 4.48
N LYS A 51 -2.39 6.33 5.67
CA LYS A 51 -1.31 7.33 5.80
C LYS A 51 0.01 6.86 5.21
N GLU A 52 0.36 5.60 5.42
CA GLU A 52 1.60 5.00 4.95
C GLU A 52 1.32 3.65 4.30
N LEU A 53 1.78 3.48 3.07
CA LEU A 53 1.60 2.25 2.29
C LEU A 53 2.95 1.64 1.95
N LEU A 54 2.94 0.32 1.79
CA LEU A 54 4.06 -0.46 1.31
C LEU A 54 3.64 -1.20 0.05
N VAL A 55 4.37 -0.99 -1.04
CA VAL A 55 4.15 -1.64 -2.33
C VAL A 55 5.35 -2.53 -2.59
N TYR A 56 5.09 -3.84 -2.68
CA TYR A 56 6.11 -4.83 -2.98
C TYR A 56 6.26 -5.02 -4.50
N PRO A 57 7.46 -5.31 -5.01
CA PRO A 57 7.70 -5.53 -6.44
C PRO A 57 6.91 -6.71 -7.02
N VAL A 58 6.59 -7.71 -6.18
CA VAL A 58 5.77 -8.87 -6.59
C VAL A 58 4.29 -8.50 -6.83
N MET A 59 3.87 -7.29 -6.47
CA MET A 59 2.52 -6.81 -6.72
C MET A 59 2.40 -6.32 -8.16
N ASP A 60 1.35 -6.73 -8.87
CA ASP A 60 1.05 -6.16 -10.18
C ASP A 60 0.72 -4.66 -10.02
N LEU A 61 1.62 -3.81 -10.50
CA LEU A 61 1.49 -2.36 -10.45
C LEU A 61 0.24 -1.85 -11.18
N SER A 62 -0.28 -2.60 -12.14
CA SER A 62 -1.54 -2.29 -12.86
C SER A 62 -2.72 -2.50 -11.93
N VAL A 63 -2.73 -3.59 -11.17
CA VAL A 63 -3.75 -3.86 -10.16
C VAL A 63 -3.68 -2.79 -9.06
N ALA A 64 -2.50 -2.47 -8.54
CA ALA A 64 -2.33 -1.43 -7.54
C ALA A 64 -2.81 -0.05 -8.03
N ALA A 65 -2.49 0.31 -9.27
CA ALA A 65 -2.96 1.55 -9.90
C ALA A 65 -4.48 1.59 -10.01
N ASN A 66 -5.11 0.49 -10.46
CA ASN A 66 -6.56 0.38 -10.54
C ASN A 66 -7.22 0.53 -9.16
N CYS A 67 -6.61 -0.02 -8.10
CA CYS A 67 -7.09 0.18 -6.73
C CYS A 67 -7.05 1.65 -6.33
N MET A 68 -5.90 2.30 -6.51
CA MET A 68 -5.72 3.71 -6.13
C MET A 68 -6.56 4.66 -6.98
N ALA A 69 -6.95 4.26 -8.19
CA ALA A 69 -7.89 4.98 -9.03
C ALA A 69 -9.34 4.88 -8.50
N GLN A 70 -9.71 3.73 -7.94
CA GLN A 70 -11.05 3.48 -7.39
C GLN A 70 -11.21 3.88 -5.92
N MET A 71 -10.12 4.16 -5.21
CA MET A 71 -10.18 4.66 -3.82
C MET A 71 -11.01 5.94 -3.72
N ASP A 72 -11.76 6.06 -2.63
CA ASP A 72 -12.42 7.31 -2.27
C ASP A 72 -11.39 8.48 -2.30
N PRO A 73 -11.65 9.57 -3.04
CA PRO A 73 -10.73 10.70 -3.13
C PRO A 73 -10.33 11.28 -1.78
N LYS A 74 -11.21 11.21 -0.76
CA LYS A 74 -10.91 11.66 0.60
C LYS A 74 -9.85 10.77 1.27
N HIS A 75 -9.96 9.46 1.10
CA HIS A 75 -8.99 8.50 1.63
C HIS A 75 -7.66 8.55 0.87
N LYS A 76 -7.72 8.72 -0.45
CA LYS A 76 -6.52 8.90 -1.29
C LYS A 76 -5.70 10.12 -0.85
N LYS A 77 -6.35 11.22 -0.45
CA LYS A 77 -5.69 12.43 0.11
C LYS A 77 -5.00 12.20 1.45
N LEU A 78 -5.33 11.12 2.17
CA LEU A 78 -4.69 10.76 3.44
C LEU A 78 -3.33 10.09 3.23
N ILE A 79 -3.05 9.56 2.03
CA ILE A 79 -1.77 8.92 1.72
C ILE A 79 -0.67 9.98 1.78
N ARG A 80 0.24 9.82 2.75
CA ARG A 80 1.40 10.70 2.95
C ARG A 80 2.69 10.07 2.48
N ARG A 81 2.74 8.73 2.46
CA ARG A 81 3.93 7.99 2.07
C ARG A 81 3.59 6.66 1.42
N VAL A 82 4.27 6.34 0.34
CA VAL A 82 4.27 5.01 -0.29
C VAL A 82 5.71 4.55 -0.38
N ASN A 83 6.08 3.51 0.34
CA ASN A 83 7.39 2.89 0.21
C ASN A 83 7.32 1.84 -0.90
N TYR A 84 8.18 1.97 -1.90
CA TYR A 84 8.35 0.96 -2.93
C TYR A 84 9.55 0.08 -2.59
N ASP A 85 9.29 -1.21 -2.40
CA ASP A 85 10.26 -2.16 -1.84
C ASP A 85 11.14 -2.85 -2.90
N GLU A 86 11.17 -2.31 -4.12
CA GLU A 86 12.16 -2.68 -5.13
C GLU A 86 13.42 -1.84 -5.00
N HIS A 87 14.55 -2.37 -5.48
CA HIS A 87 15.82 -1.68 -5.50
C HIS A 87 16.21 -1.30 -6.92
N PHE A 88 16.43 -0.01 -7.15
CA PHE A 88 17.04 0.49 -8.37
C PHE A 88 18.57 0.51 -8.25
N ASP A 89 19.25 0.46 -9.39
CA ASP A 89 20.71 0.46 -9.45
C ASP A 89 21.34 1.82 -9.14
N SER A 90 20.57 2.90 -9.23
CA SER A 90 21.07 4.26 -8.98
C SER A 90 20.01 5.16 -8.36
N LYS A 91 20.48 6.25 -7.74
CA LYS A 91 19.62 7.33 -7.21
C LYS A 91 18.71 7.90 -8.31
N GLN A 92 19.26 8.13 -9.50
CA GLN A 92 18.53 8.72 -10.61
C GLN A 92 17.38 7.81 -11.06
N LEU A 93 17.65 6.51 -11.23
CA LEU A 93 16.63 5.52 -11.60
C LEU A 93 15.56 5.37 -10.52
N ALA A 94 15.93 5.41 -9.23
CA ALA A 94 14.93 5.39 -8.16
C ALA A 94 14.06 6.65 -8.14
N LYS A 95 14.64 7.82 -8.38
CA LYS A 95 13.88 9.07 -8.46
C LYS A 95 12.88 9.06 -9.61
N GLU A 96 13.32 8.63 -10.80
CA GLU A 96 12.48 8.47 -11.98
C GLU A 96 11.38 7.41 -11.75
N GLY A 97 11.74 6.30 -11.11
CA GLY A 97 10.78 5.26 -10.71
C GLY A 97 9.72 5.80 -9.73
N ALA A 98 10.12 6.59 -8.73
CA ALA A 98 9.20 7.21 -7.79
C ALA A 98 8.23 8.16 -8.51
N GLU A 99 8.73 9.00 -9.41
CA GLU A 99 7.90 9.90 -10.22
C GLU A 99 6.93 9.13 -11.12
N HIS A 100 7.40 8.07 -11.79
CA HIS A 100 6.55 7.22 -12.62
C HIS A 100 5.41 6.57 -11.81
N LEU A 101 5.72 6.08 -10.62
CA LEU A 101 4.74 5.47 -9.73
C LEU A 101 3.73 6.50 -9.19
N GLU A 102 4.16 7.73 -8.88
CA GLU A 102 3.25 8.81 -8.47
C GLU A 102 2.25 9.15 -9.57
N LEU A 103 2.72 9.28 -10.81
CA LEU A 103 1.85 9.49 -11.97
C LEU A 103 0.90 8.32 -12.16
N ARG A 104 1.41 7.08 -12.13
CA ARG A 104 0.61 5.86 -12.31
C ARG A 104 -0.45 5.69 -11.25
N PHE A 105 -0.15 6.05 -10.00
CA PHE A 105 -1.08 5.96 -8.88
C PHE A 105 -1.95 7.21 -8.70
N GLY A 106 -1.70 8.28 -9.47
CA GLY A 106 -2.38 9.56 -9.32
C GLY A 106 -2.15 10.18 -7.94
N LEU A 107 -0.93 10.11 -7.43
CA LEU A 107 -0.50 10.66 -6.14
C LEU A 107 0.24 11.99 -6.34
N ARG A 108 0.43 12.72 -5.24
CA ARG A 108 1.21 13.96 -5.24
C ARG A 108 2.70 13.64 -5.31
N GLN A 109 3.48 14.57 -5.88
CA GLN A 109 4.93 14.48 -5.87
C GLN A 109 5.52 14.43 -4.47
N GLY A 110 6.55 13.60 -4.28
CA GLY A 110 7.27 13.39 -3.04
C GLY A 110 6.63 12.38 -2.08
N VAL A 111 5.53 11.74 -2.48
CA VAL A 111 4.80 10.74 -1.69
C VAL A 111 5.43 9.36 -1.85
N VAL A 112 5.91 9.01 -3.05
CA VAL A 112 6.54 7.70 -3.29
C VAL A 112 8.03 7.77 -2.96
N TRP A 113 8.50 6.78 -2.19
CA TRP A 113 9.89 6.60 -1.81
C TRP A 113 10.40 5.27 -2.39
N ALA A 114 11.31 5.38 -3.35
CA ALA A 114 11.92 4.25 -4.04
C ALA A 114 13.30 3.97 -3.47
N SER A 115 13.64 2.69 -3.32
CA SER A 115 14.92 2.28 -2.75
C SER A 115 15.99 2.13 -3.84
N TYR A 116 17.23 2.50 -3.59
CA TYR A 116 18.36 2.24 -4.48
C TYR A 116 19.59 1.79 -3.71
N ARG A 117 20.47 1.07 -4.40
CA ARG A 117 21.76 0.65 -3.84
C ARG A 117 22.80 1.72 -4.08
N ASN A 118 23.39 2.25 -3.02
CA ASN A 118 24.54 3.12 -3.14
C ASN A 118 25.82 2.28 -3.18
N ARG A 119 26.38 2.12 -4.38
CA ARG A 119 27.73 1.58 -4.56
C ARG A 119 28.70 2.75 -4.36
N GLY A 120 29.01 3.07 -3.11
CA GLY A 120 29.72 4.31 -2.77
C GLY A 120 30.96 4.58 -3.63
N ASP A 121 31.17 5.84 -4.02
CA ASP A 121 32.32 6.29 -4.82
C ASP A 121 33.68 6.15 -4.11
N ASN A 122 33.70 5.81 -2.83
CA ASN A 122 34.93 5.75 -2.04
C ASN A 122 35.38 4.31 -1.80
N ARG A 123 36.51 3.98 -2.43
CA ARG A 123 37.30 2.72 -2.38
C ARG A 123 37.71 2.20 -0.98
N ARG A 124 37.04 2.60 0.11
CA ARG A 124 37.45 2.25 1.48
C ARG A 124 36.35 1.70 2.41
N CYS A 125 35.07 1.73 2.03
CA CYS A 125 34.03 1.07 2.83
C CYS A 125 33.04 0.35 1.92
N SER A 126 33.16 -0.97 1.82
CA SER A 126 32.28 -1.87 1.06
C SER A 126 30.94 -2.12 1.76
N GLY A 127 30.31 -1.07 2.28
CA GLY A 127 28.95 -1.14 2.80
C GLY A 127 27.96 -0.88 1.68
N VAL A 128 27.22 -1.91 1.26
CA VAL A 128 26.03 -1.70 0.41
C VAL A 128 24.93 -1.16 1.31
N TYR A 129 24.76 0.17 1.31
CA TYR A 129 23.62 0.78 1.99
C TYR A 129 22.43 0.83 1.03
N ILE A 130 21.26 0.44 1.53
CA ILE A 130 19.99 0.71 0.86
C ILE A 130 19.59 2.13 1.26
N LEU A 131 19.45 3.01 0.28
CA LEU A 131 18.96 4.37 0.47
C LEU A 131 17.57 4.46 -0.16
N ARG A 132 16.73 5.36 0.33
CA ARG A 132 15.47 5.72 -0.34
C ARG A 132 15.53 7.15 -0.83
N VAL A 133 14.92 7.39 -1.98
CA VAL A 133 14.76 8.72 -2.56
C VAL A 133 13.32 8.88 -3.03
N ASN A 134 12.77 10.09 -2.89
CA ASN A 134 11.48 10.44 -3.49
C ASN A 134 11.66 11.26 -4.78
N SER A 135 10.57 11.52 -5.51
CA SER A 135 10.63 12.29 -6.76
C SER A 135 11.13 13.74 -6.58
N LEU A 136 11.04 14.30 -5.37
CA LEU A 136 11.62 15.61 -5.03
C LEU A 136 13.13 15.56 -4.75
N GLY A 137 13.75 14.38 -4.79
CA GLY A 137 15.17 14.18 -4.51
C GLY A 137 15.55 14.19 -3.03
N ARG A 138 14.57 14.13 -2.12
CA ARG A 138 14.83 13.95 -0.68
C ARG A 138 15.28 12.52 -0.43
N GLU A 139 16.27 12.36 0.42
CA GLU A 139 16.89 11.08 0.71
C GLU A 139 16.71 10.68 2.17
N GLU A 140 16.55 9.38 2.38
CA GLU A 140 16.55 8.76 3.70
C GLU A 140 17.44 7.52 3.67
N VAL A 141 18.29 7.39 4.68
CA VAL A 141 19.10 6.19 4.87
C VAL A 141 18.23 5.13 5.52
N LEU A 142 18.06 3.97 4.88
CA LEU A 142 17.64 2.80 5.64
C LEU A 142 18.85 2.34 6.44
N HIS A 143 18.91 2.79 7.69
CA HIS A 143 19.68 2.07 8.68
C HIS A 143 19.04 0.69 8.79
N LEU A 144 19.66 -0.31 8.14
CA LEU A 144 19.52 -1.71 8.53
C LEU A 144 20.17 -1.86 9.91
N CYS A 145 19.67 -1.14 10.92
CA CYS A 145 20.06 -1.37 12.30
C CYS A 145 19.41 -2.69 12.71
N GLU A 146 20.23 -3.73 12.64
CA GLU A 146 20.41 -4.73 13.70
C GLU A 146 19.13 -5.11 14.42
N ARG A 147 18.42 -6.11 13.92
CA ARG A 147 17.36 -6.75 14.71
C ARG A 147 17.37 -8.27 14.58
N PHE A 148 17.91 -8.84 15.67
CA PHE A 148 17.69 -10.15 16.28
C PHE A 148 18.53 -11.32 15.78
#